data_AF-A0A925IR66-F1
#
_entry.id   AF-A0A925IR66-F1
#
_cell.length_a   1.000
_cell.length_b   1.000
_cell.length_c   1.000
_cell.angle_alpha   90.00
_cell.angle_beta   90.00
_cell.angle_gamma   90.00
#
_symmetry.space_group_name_H-M   'P 1'
#
loop_
_entity.id
_entity.type
_entity.pdbx_description
1 polymer ?
#
loop_
_entity_poly.entity_id
_entity_poly.type
_entity_poly.pdbx_seq_one_letter_code
_entity_poly.pdbx_strand_id
1 'polypeptide(L)'
;MHRSIGTFFASTLLTIGLLCSGSLATFAEETTALADSPATLTTLHIFQGFEGAYPLSSVIQGQDGNFYGTTQYGGTTFNPTATFQTGYGTVFKMTPTGTLTNLLLFNSSNGRSPAAPVIQGSDGLLYGTTFGGGPYPGFGTAFSLSLTGTLTNLHEFSNGRDGNAPNAPLVQGLDGNFYGTTIAGGKIVRDYYALRYGRGVVFKVSPSGQFTSLYTFNVIDGSQPAAGLVLGNDGNFYGTTRGGGASGAGTIFKIKTDGTLTTLYSFSGPDGDFVQSGLVQGNDGNFYGTTFYGGAENSGTVFKITPSGVLTTLHSFANNNMVEGCNPAASLIQGLDGNFYGTTRYCGANSGGTVFKITPSGVLSTLYSFTRGLDGCNPVASLIQASDGSFYGTTYACGTPNSGTNLGFGTVFKLTVP
;
A
#
# COMPACT_ATOMS: atom_id res chain seq x y z
N MET A 1 17.29 -26.91 -65.47
CA MET A 1 17.40 -26.16 -66.75
C MET A 1 17.72 -24.72 -66.41
N HIS A 2 19.01 -24.32 -66.45
CA HIS A 2 19.59 -23.38 -67.46
C HIS A 2 18.75 -22.10 -67.63
N ARG A 3 19.25 -20.91 -67.21
CA ARG A 3 20.00 -19.91 -68.01
C ARG A 3 19.29 -19.60 -69.35
N SER A 4 19.04 -18.38 -69.85
CA SER A 4 19.52 -17.01 -69.59
C SER A 4 18.96 -16.12 -70.74
N ILE A 5 18.98 -14.78 -70.60
CA ILE A 5 18.97 -13.72 -71.68
C ILE A 5 17.64 -13.56 -72.48
N GLY A 6 17.11 -12.38 -72.83
CA GLY A 6 17.52 -10.98 -72.73
C GLY A 6 16.54 -10.07 -73.52
N THR A 7 16.48 -8.76 -73.16
CA THR A 7 16.58 -7.55 -74.04
C THR A 7 15.56 -7.35 -75.18
N PHE A 8 15.02 -6.17 -75.59
CA PHE A 8 15.16 -4.72 -75.33
C PHE A 8 14.03 -3.96 -76.10
N PHE A 9 14.02 -2.61 -76.05
CA PHE A 9 13.34 -1.56 -76.87
C PHE A 9 12.11 -0.88 -76.24
N ALA A 10 11.92 0.45 -76.23
CA ALA A 10 12.75 1.60 -76.67
C ALA A 10 12.13 2.95 -76.19
N SER A 11 13.01 3.95 -76.04
CA SER A 11 12.83 5.39 -76.33
C SER A 11 11.84 6.21 -75.47
N THR A 12 12.13 7.43 -75.01
CA THR A 12 13.03 8.46 -75.58
C THR A 12 13.52 9.39 -74.48
N LEU A 13 14.81 9.75 -74.56
CA LEU A 13 15.50 10.74 -73.74
C LEU A 13 15.43 12.09 -74.47
N LEU A 14 15.16 13.19 -73.76
CA LEU A 14 15.77 14.49 -74.10
C LEU A 14 16.35 15.11 -72.84
N THR A 15 17.65 15.37 -72.95
CA THR A 15 18.61 15.77 -71.92
C THR A 15 18.74 17.29 -71.88
N ILE A 16 18.78 17.90 -70.69
CA ILE A 16 19.75 18.96 -70.38
C ILE A 16 20.15 18.78 -68.90
N GLY A 17 21.42 18.50 -68.65
CA GLY A 17 22.00 18.48 -67.30
C GLY A 17 22.61 19.84 -66.94
N LEU A 18 22.76 20.10 -65.64
CA LEU A 18 24.04 20.48 -65.00
C LEU A 18 23.85 20.72 -63.48
N LEU A 19 24.67 20.00 -62.71
CA LEU A 19 25.44 20.40 -61.51
C LEU A 19 24.75 20.76 -60.18
N CYS A 20 25.03 19.89 -59.18
CA CYS A 20 25.44 20.17 -57.79
C CYS A 20 24.89 21.42 -57.08
N SER A 21 24.12 21.22 -56.00
CA SER A 21 24.60 21.10 -54.62
C SER A 21 23.48 21.42 -53.62
N GLY A 22 23.37 20.60 -52.56
CA GLY A 22 22.74 21.01 -51.30
C GLY A 22 21.32 20.53 -51.03
N SER A 23 21.22 19.68 -49.99
CA SER A 23 20.05 19.38 -49.16
C SER A 23 19.01 18.39 -49.69
N LEU A 24 19.24 17.11 -49.37
CA LEU A 24 18.17 16.15 -49.11
C LEU A 24 17.48 16.57 -47.81
N ALA A 25 16.36 17.28 -47.92
CA ALA A 25 15.44 17.43 -46.79
C ALA A 25 14.79 16.06 -46.52
N THR A 26 15.35 15.32 -45.57
CA THR A 26 14.67 14.20 -44.92
C THR A 26 13.44 14.75 -44.20
N PHE A 27 12.24 14.45 -44.71
CA PHE A 27 11.02 14.60 -43.94
C PHE A 27 11.07 13.57 -42.81
N ALA A 28 11.46 14.02 -41.61
CA ALA A 28 11.14 13.29 -40.40
C ALA A 28 9.63 13.43 -40.18
N GLU A 29 8.90 12.32 -40.18
CA GLU A 29 7.62 12.27 -39.48
C GLU A 29 7.93 12.53 -38.01
N GLU A 30 7.77 13.78 -37.59
CA GLU A 30 7.66 14.12 -36.18
C GLU A 30 6.32 13.56 -35.72
N THR A 31 6.33 12.31 -35.26
CA THR A 31 5.27 11.81 -34.39
C THR A 31 5.32 12.65 -33.14
N THR A 32 4.56 13.75 -33.13
CA THR A 32 4.19 14.45 -31.92
C THR A 32 3.43 13.45 -31.07
N ALA A 33 4.13 12.81 -30.13
CA ALA A 33 3.48 12.16 -29.01
C ALA A 33 2.55 13.23 -28.42
N LEU A 34 1.24 13.03 -28.57
CA LEU A 34 0.25 13.84 -27.87
C LEU A 34 0.66 13.82 -26.41
N ALA A 35 1.04 14.97 -25.86
CA ALA A 35 1.39 15.07 -24.45
C ALA A 35 0.20 14.49 -23.67
N ASP A 36 0.45 13.39 -22.97
CA ASP A 36 -0.56 12.80 -22.08
C ASP A 36 -1.06 13.90 -21.16
N SER A 37 -2.39 14.01 -21.02
CA SER A 37 -2.97 15.00 -20.13
C SER A 37 -2.39 14.80 -18.72
N PRO A 38 -2.15 15.85 -17.92
CA PRO A 38 -1.63 15.62 -16.57
C PRO A 38 -2.65 14.85 -15.74
N ALA A 39 -2.15 13.96 -14.86
CA ALA A 39 -3.01 13.28 -13.90
C ALA A 39 -3.75 14.32 -13.04
N THR A 40 -5.03 14.08 -12.77
CA THR A 40 -5.90 15.03 -12.06
C THR A 40 -6.31 14.44 -10.72
N LEU A 41 -6.04 15.16 -9.63
CA LEU A 41 -6.47 14.77 -8.29
C LEU A 41 -7.70 15.57 -7.85
N THR A 42 -8.68 14.87 -7.29
CA THR A 42 -9.89 15.44 -6.68
C THR A 42 -9.99 15.00 -5.23
N THR A 43 -10.07 15.95 -4.29
CA THR A 43 -10.41 15.65 -2.91
C THR A 43 -11.90 15.33 -2.80
N LEU A 44 -12.22 14.11 -2.37
CA LEU A 44 -13.60 13.64 -2.19
C LEU A 44 -14.12 13.95 -0.79
N HIS A 45 -13.25 13.86 0.22
CA HIS A 45 -13.63 14.07 1.60
C HIS A 45 -12.47 14.64 2.41
N ILE A 46 -12.78 15.54 3.33
CA ILE A 46 -11.84 16.11 4.30
C ILE A 46 -12.40 15.84 5.69
N PHE A 47 -11.66 15.07 6.48
CA PHE A 47 -12.06 14.72 7.83
C PHE A 47 -12.03 15.94 8.77
N GLN A 48 -13.07 16.09 9.58
CA GLN A 48 -13.24 17.10 10.63
C GLN A 48 -13.06 16.51 12.04
N GLY A 49 -12.82 15.20 12.12
CA GLY A 49 -12.44 14.48 13.32
C GLY A 49 -13.57 13.76 14.05
N PHE A 50 -14.78 14.32 14.09
CA PHE A 50 -15.93 13.66 14.74
C PHE A 50 -16.41 12.43 13.96
N GLU A 51 -16.34 12.51 12.64
CA GLU A 51 -16.64 11.44 11.70
C GLU A 51 -15.47 10.48 11.49
N GLY A 52 -14.33 10.76 12.11
CA GLY A 52 -13.07 10.04 11.95
C GLY A 52 -11.92 11.01 11.72
N ALA A 53 -10.71 10.61 12.11
CA ALA A 53 -9.49 11.40 11.94
C ALA A 53 -8.31 10.49 11.63
N TYR A 54 -7.40 10.98 10.79
CA TYR A 54 -6.12 10.34 10.47
C TYR A 54 -6.31 8.95 9.83
N PRO A 55 -6.83 8.89 8.58
CA PRO A 55 -6.91 7.64 7.84
C PRO A 55 -5.50 7.13 7.51
N LEU A 56 -5.05 6.09 8.22
CA LEU A 56 -3.78 5.40 7.95
C LEU A 56 -3.88 4.38 6.81
N SER A 57 -5.09 3.89 6.55
CA SER A 57 -5.35 2.86 5.57
C SER A 57 -5.93 3.41 4.28
N SER A 58 -5.84 2.61 3.22
CA SER A 58 -6.59 2.86 1.99
C SER A 58 -8.09 2.67 2.24
N VAL A 59 -8.88 2.98 1.21
CA VAL A 59 -10.26 2.54 1.08
C VAL A 59 -10.30 1.25 0.26
N ILE A 60 -11.35 0.45 0.43
CA ILE A 60 -11.73 -0.61 -0.52
C ILE A 60 -13.00 -0.20 -1.25
N GLN A 61 -13.18 -0.65 -2.49
CA GLN A 61 -14.48 -0.57 -3.15
C GLN A 61 -15.25 -1.86 -2.85
N GLY A 62 -16.41 -1.74 -2.22
CA GLY A 62 -17.29 -2.87 -1.96
C GLY A 62 -18.13 -3.24 -3.19
N GLN A 63 -18.78 -4.41 -3.11
CA GLN A 63 -19.65 -4.93 -4.17
C GLN A 63 -20.88 -4.03 -4.45
N ASP A 64 -21.25 -3.18 -3.49
CA ASP A 64 -22.34 -2.20 -3.65
C ASP A 64 -21.90 -0.90 -4.34
N GLY A 65 -20.65 -0.84 -4.80
CA GLY A 65 -20.04 0.31 -5.47
C GLY A 65 -19.58 1.44 -4.54
N ASN A 66 -19.84 1.34 -3.24
CA ASN A 66 -19.36 2.32 -2.26
C ASN A 66 -17.94 1.99 -1.78
N PHE A 67 -17.29 3.00 -1.21
CA PHE A 67 -15.98 2.86 -0.60
C PHE A 67 -16.10 2.63 0.90
N TYR A 68 -15.21 1.81 1.46
CA TYR A 68 -15.13 1.53 2.88
C TYR A 68 -13.72 1.73 3.37
N GLY A 69 -13.57 2.32 4.56
CA GLY A 69 -12.25 2.59 5.12
C GLY A 69 -12.30 2.73 6.63
N THR A 70 -11.14 2.98 7.21
CA THR A 70 -10.99 3.18 8.65
C THR A 70 -10.27 4.47 8.96
N THR A 71 -10.51 5.02 10.15
CA THR A 71 -9.71 6.11 10.70
C THR A 71 -9.14 5.69 12.05
N GLN A 72 -7.87 5.98 12.29
CA GLN A 72 -7.19 5.56 13.52
C GLN A 72 -7.74 6.25 14.77
N TYR A 73 -8.23 7.47 14.60
CA TYR A 73 -8.73 8.32 15.67
C TYR A 73 -10.06 8.96 15.26
N GLY A 74 -10.57 9.86 16.10
CA GLY A 74 -11.88 10.47 15.90
C GLY A 74 -13.04 9.71 16.54
N GLY A 75 -14.26 10.11 16.21
CA GLY A 75 -15.49 9.58 16.82
C GLY A 75 -16.00 10.40 18.00
N THR A 76 -16.83 9.81 18.85
CA THR A 76 -17.60 10.52 19.89
C THR A 76 -16.76 11.17 20.99
N THR A 77 -15.52 10.72 21.19
CA THR A 77 -14.60 11.28 22.19
C THR A 77 -13.50 12.12 21.56
N PHE A 78 -13.69 12.58 20.32
CA PHE A 78 -12.74 13.44 19.64
C PHE A 78 -12.70 14.84 20.27
N ASN A 79 -11.49 15.31 20.55
CA ASN A 79 -11.22 16.66 21.02
C ASN A 79 -10.29 17.37 20.02
N PRO A 80 -10.80 18.33 19.22
CA PRO A 80 -10.01 19.03 18.21
C PRO A 80 -8.93 19.96 18.79
N THR A 81 -9.02 20.30 20.09
CA THR A 81 -8.05 21.18 20.76
C THR A 81 -7.02 20.41 21.57
N ALA A 82 -7.09 19.08 21.60
CA ALA A 82 -6.10 18.25 22.28
C ALA A 82 -4.72 18.37 21.60
N THR A 83 -3.68 18.30 22.42
CA THR A 83 -2.27 18.32 21.97
C THR A 83 -1.81 16.98 21.40
N PHE A 84 -2.62 15.93 21.54
CA PHE A 84 -2.41 14.59 21.03
C PHE A 84 -3.69 14.08 20.36
N GLN A 85 -3.56 13.09 19.46
CA GLN A 85 -4.72 12.50 18.78
C GLN A 85 -5.67 11.86 19.81
N THR A 86 -6.96 12.12 19.65
CA THR A 86 -8.02 11.63 20.55
C THR A 86 -9.08 10.87 19.76
N GLY A 87 -9.87 10.05 20.45
CA GLY A 87 -10.86 9.19 19.81
C GLY A 87 -10.35 7.77 19.56
N TYR A 88 -11.29 6.86 19.35
CA TYR A 88 -11.03 5.43 19.23
C TYR A 88 -10.99 4.96 17.77
N GLY A 89 -11.38 5.82 16.83
CA GLY A 89 -11.42 5.51 15.40
C GLY A 89 -12.79 5.10 14.90
N THR A 90 -12.91 4.96 13.58
CA THR A 90 -14.17 4.61 12.92
C THR A 90 -13.96 3.58 11.82
N VAL A 91 -15.04 2.89 11.45
CA VAL A 91 -15.20 2.29 10.12
C VAL A 91 -16.26 3.12 9.39
N PHE A 92 -15.90 3.65 8.24
CA PHE A 92 -16.78 4.50 7.44
C PHE A 92 -17.16 3.84 6.11
N LYS A 93 -18.31 4.26 5.59
CA LYS A 93 -18.79 4.07 4.22
C LYS A 93 -18.76 5.43 3.53
N MET A 94 -18.36 5.47 2.27
CA MET A 94 -18.34 6.69 1.45
C MET A 94 -18.88 6.41 0.07
N THR A 95 -19.76 7.28 -0.44
CA THR A 95 -20.20 7.20 -1.84
C THR A 95 -19.07 7.56 -2.80
N PRO A 96 -19.13 7.17 -4.09
CA PRO A 96 -18.14 7.61 -5.08
C PRO A 96 -18.02 9.14 -5.23
N THR A 97 -19.04 9.89 -4.81
CA THR A 97 -19.07 11.35 -4.80
C THR A 97 -18.56 12.00 -3.50
N GLY A 98 -18.12 11.20 -2.52
CA GLY A 98 -17.50 11.72 -1.28
C GLY A 98 -18.43 11.88 -0.08
N THR A 99 -19.70 11.45 -0.15
CA THR A 99 -20.61 11.48 1.01
C THR A 99 -20.25 10.36 1.98
N LEU A 100 -19.77 10.71 3.18
CA LEU A 100 -19.31 9.78 4.21
C LEU A 100 -20.38 9.50 5.27
N THR A 101 -20.45 8.26 5.75
CA THR A 101 -21.28 7.83 6.89
C THR A 101 -20.51 6.83 7.73
N ASN A 102 -20.56 6.96 9.05
CA ASN A 102 -19.94 5.99 9.94
C ASN A 102 -20.82 4.74 10.08
N LEU A 103 -20.22 3.57 9.82
CA LEU A 103 -20.82 2.27 10.10
C LEU A 103 -20.56 1.83 11.53
N LEU A 104 -19.40 2.19 12.07
CA LEU A 104 -18.97 1.84 13.41
C LEU A 104 -18.14 2.98 14.01
N LEU A 105 -18.47 3.34 15.24
CA LEU A 105 -17.63 4.15 16.11
C LEU A 105 -17.01 3.22 17.16
N PHE A 106 -15.69 3.18 17.19
CA PHE A 106 -14.96 2.43 18.20
C PHE A 106 -15.05 3.16 19.56
N ASN A 107 -14.84 2.42 20.64
CA ASN A 107 -14.85 2.91 22.02
C ASN A 107 -14.03 1.97 22.92
N SER A 108 -13.99 2.26 24.22
CA SER A 108 -13.20 1.47 25.18
C SER A 108 -13.58 -0.01 25.29
N SER A 109 -14.77 -0.43 24.86
CA SER A 109 -15.24 -1.81 24.98
C SER A 109 -15.22 -2.62 23.69
N ASN A 110 -15.19 -2.00 22.50
CA ASN A 110 -15.33 -2.71 21.22
C ASN A 110 -14.11 -2.65 20.28
N GLY A 111 -13.03 -1.96 20.68
CA GLY A 111 -11.82 -1.83 19.86
C GLY A 111 -11.28 -0.40 19.87
N ARG A 112 -10.01 -0.21 19.51
CA ARG A 112 -9.41 1.12 19.35
C ARG A 112 -8.34 1.15 18.28
N SER A 113 -8.24 2.28 17.59
CA SER A 113 -7.22 2.54 16.58
C SER A 113 -7.15 1.48 15.48
N PRO A 114 -8.23 1.31 14.69
CA PRO A 114 -8.13 0.56 13.45
C PRO A 114 -7.12 1.29 12.54
N ALA A 115 -6.03 0.62 12.20
CA ALA A 115 -4.92 1.22 11.43
C ALA A 115 -4.80 0.64 10.02
N ALA A 116 -5.54 -0.43 9.73
CA ALA A 116 -5.52 -1.17 8.48
C ALA A 116 -6.87 -1.05 7.77
N PRO A 117 -6.91 -1.19 6.43
CA PRO A 117 -8.18 -1.19 5.73
C PRO A 117 -8.97 -2.42 6.14
N VAL A 118 -10.29 -2.29 6.17
CA VAL A 118 -11.17 -3.46 6.16
C VAL A 118 -11.09 -4.15 4.79
N ILE A 119 -11.37 -5.44 4.73
CA ILE A 119 -11.61 -6.17 3.49
C ILE A 119 -13.05 -6.65 3.45
N GLN A 120 -13.66 -6.74 2.26
CA GLN A 120 -14.96 -7.39 2.11
C GLN A 120 -14.75 -8.87 1.82
N GLY A 121 -15.23 -9.74 2.71
CA GLY A 121 -15.20 -11.18 2.54
C GLY A 121 -16.17 -11.64 1.45
N SER A 122 -15.99 -12.88 0.99
CA SER A 122 -16.89 -13.54 0.04
C SER A 122 -18.34 -13.67 0.53
N ASP A 123 -18.57 -13.58 1.84
CA ASP A 123 -19.90 -13.58 2.47
C ASP A 123 -20.54 -12.18 2.55
N GLY A 124 -19.86 -11.16 2.04
CA GLY A 124 -20.35 -9.77 1.96
C GLY A 124 -20.10 -8.94 3.21
N LEU A 125 -19.58 -9.52 4.30
CA LEU A 125 -19.22 -8.78 5.52
C LEU A 125 -17.86 -8.08 5.35
N LEU A 126 -17.66 -7.02 6.12
CA LEU A 126 -16.35 -6.37 6.26
C LEU A 126 -15.57 -7.04 7.38
N TYR A 127 -14.28 -7.24 7.19
CA TYR A 127 -13.37 -7.82 8.17
C TYR A 127 -12.20 -6.90 8.41
N GLY A 128 -11.78 -6.79 9.66
CA GLY A 128 -10.66 -5.93 10.02
C GLY A 128 -10.11 -6.22 11.40
N THR A 129 -9.13 -5.41 11.80
CA THR A 129 -8.48 -5.51 13.10
C THR A 129 -8.34 -4.14 13.75
N THR A 130 -8.21 -4.14 15.08
CA THR A 130 -7.92 -2.93 15.86
C THR A 130 -6.58 -3.06 16.58
N PHE A 131 -5.77 -2.00 16.58
CA PHE A 131 -4.45 -2.01 17.22
C PHE A 131 -4.55 -2.26 18.73
N GLY A 132 -5.59 -1.75 19.38
CA GLY A 132 -5.90 -2.06 20.77
C GLY A 132 -7.38 -2.37 20.93
N GLY A 133 -7.78 -2.86 22.09
CA GLY A 133 -9.17 -3.27 22.33
C GLY A 133 -9.26 -4.62 23.04
N GLY A 134 -10.47 -4.97 23.50
CA GLY A 134 -10.71 -6.06 24.44
C GLY A 134 -10.58 -5.63 25.92
N PRO A 135 -10.84 -6.54 26.88
CA PRO A 135 -10.70 -6.27 28.31
C PRO A 135 -9.31 -5.74 28.65
N TYR A 136 -9.24 -4.80 29.61
CA TYR A 136 -7.98 -4.19 30.04
C TYR A 136 -6.90 -5.26 30.29
N PRO A 137 -5.69 -5.13 29.71
CA PRO A 137 -5.11 -3.92 29.09
C PRO A 137 -5.41 -3.72 27.58
N GLY A 138 -6.16 -4.64 26.95
CA GLY A 138 -6.67 -4.56 25.59
C GLY A 138 -5.61 -4.52 24.49
N PHE A 139 -5.26 -5.68 23.92
CA PHE A 139 -4.18 -5.87 22.94
C PHE A 139 -4.63 -5.96 21.47
N GLY A 140 -5.89 -5.62 21.21
CA GLY A 140 -6.47 -5.60 19.86
C GLY A 140 -7.57 -6.62 19.67
N THR A 141 -8.33 -6.45 18.61
CA THR A 141 -9.39 -7.38 18.20
C THR A 141 -9.31 -7.69 16.71
N ALA A 142 -9.79 -8.86 16.33
CA ALA A 142 -10.22 -9.16 14.97
C ALA A 142 -11.74 -9.18 14.95
N PHE A 143 -12.37 -8.55 13.96
CA PHE A 143 -13.82 -8.39 13.92
C PHE A 143 -14.39 -8.60 12.51
N SER A 144 -15.69 -8.88 12.46
CA SER A 144 -16.50 -8.70 11.26
C SER A 144 -17.57 -7.63 11.49
N LEU A 145 -18.01 -6.98 10.42
CA LEU A 145 -18.96 -5.87 10.45
C LEU A 145 -19.88 -5.99 9.24
N SER A 146 -21.19 -6.03 9.49
CA SER A 146 -22.18 -5.94 8.40
C SER A 146 -22.19 -4.54 7.77
N LEU A 147 -22.63 -4.44 6.52
CA LEU A 147 -22.77 -3.15 5.82
C LEU A 147 -23.83 -2.22 6.45
N THR A 148 -24.60 -2.72 7.41
CA THR A 148 -25.57 -1.96 8.23
C THR A 148 -25.04 -1.59 9.63
N GLY A 149 -23.80 -1.97 9.98
CA GLY A 149 -23.15 -1.55 11.23
C GLY A 149 -23.20 -2.56 12.39
N THR A 150 -23.73 -3.77 12.20
CA THR A 150 -23.68 -4.84 13.22
C THR A 150 -22.27 -5.41 13.33
N LEU A 151 -21.60 -5.15 14.45
CA LEU A 151 -20.25 -5.63 14.79
C LEU A 151 -20.30 -7.01 15.44
N THR A 152 -19.43 -7.91 15.00
CA THR A 152 -19.14 -9.19 15.65
C THR A 152 -17.66 -9.27 16.00
N ASN A 153 -17.36 -9.54 17.26
CA ASN A 153 -15.99 -9.77 17.70
C ASN A 153 -15.60 -11.23 17.39
N LEU A 154 -14.56 -11.43 16.59
CA LEU A 154 -14.09 -12.76 16.19
C LEU A 154 -12.99 -13.29 17.10
N HIS A 155 -12.12 -12.40 17.59
CA HIS A 155 -11.02 -12.75 18.50
C HIS A 155 -10.53 -11.54 19.28
N GLU A 156 -10.18 -11.76 20.56
CA GLU A 156 -9.52 -10.78 21.43
C GLU A 156 -8.08 -11.22 21.71
N PHE A 157 -7.12 -10.35 21.40
CA PHE A 157 -5.71 -10.65 21.60
C PHE A 157 -5.29 -10.45 23.06
N SER A 158 -4.41 -11.32 23.56
CA SER A 158 -3.99 -11.36 24.98
C SER A 158 -2.51 -11.00 25.21
N ASN A 159 -1.76 -10.58 24.17
CA ASN A 159 -0.29 -10.39 24.22
C ASN A 159 0.48 -11.63 24.66
N GLY A 160 -0.17 -12.79 24.54
CA GLY A 160 0.39 -14.10 24.76
C GLY A 160 0.78 -14.75 23.43
N ARG A 161 0.49 -16.04 23.29
CA ARG A 161 0.81 -16.82 22.07
C ARG A 161 0.01 -16.41 20.84
N ASP A 162 -1.08 -15.68 21.04
CA ASP A 162 -2.02 -15.21 20.02
C ASP A 162 -1.61 -13.87 19.39
N GLY A 163 -0.70 -13.11 20.01
CA GLY A 163 -0.20 -11.85 19.47
C GLY A 163 -0.71 -10.59 20.19
N ASN A 164 -0.25 -9.44 19.70
CA ASN A 164 -0.55 -8.10 20.22
C ASN A 164 -0.47 -7.07 19.09
N ALA A 165 -1.43 -6.15 19.08
CA ALA A 165 -1.51 -5.02 18.17
C ALA A 165 -1.52 -5.45 16.71
N PRO A 166 -2.59 -6.14 16.27
CA PRO A 166 -2.82 -6.38 14.86
C PRO A 166 -2.97 -5.02 14.16
N ASN A 167 -2.05 -4.73 13.24
CA ASN A 167 -1.91 -3.42 12.59
C ASN A 167 -2.07 -3.51 11.07
N ALA A 168 -2.20 -4.71 10.53
CA ALA A 168 -2.20 -5.02 9.11
C ALA A 168 -3.58 -5.45 8.61
N PRO A 169 -3.92 -5.25 7.32
CA PRO A 169 -5.16 -5.77 6.78
C PRO A 169 -5.16 -7.29 6.79
N LEU A 170 -6.37 -7.84 6.94
CA LEU A 170 -6.60 -9.26 6.74
C LEU A 170 -6.60 -9.58 5.25
N VAL A 171 -6.29 -10.83 4.91
CA VAL A 171 -6.48 -11.39 3.57
C VAL A 171 -7.30 -12.67 3.68
N GLN A 172 -8.29 -12.84 2.80
CA GLN A 172 -9.08 -14.07 2.77
C GLN A 172 -8.32 -15.15 1.99
N GLY A 173 -8.15 -16.32 2.58
CA GLY A 173 -7.58 -17.51 1.94
C GLY A 173 -8.59 -18.27 1.10
N LEU A 174 -8.10 -19.22 0.29
CA LEU A 174 -8.93 -20.13 -0.50
C LEU A 174 -9.79 -21.07 0.36
N ASP A 175 -9.44 -21.24 1.64
CA ASP A 175 -10.18 -22.02 2.62
C ASP A 175 -11.30 -21.21 3.31
N GLY A 176 -11.50 -19.95 2.91
CA GLY A 176 -12.49 -19.04 3.47
C GLY A 176 -12.10 -18.40 4.80
N ASN A 177 -10.94 -18.75 5.37
CA ASN A 177 -10.43 -18.13 6.59
C ASN A 177 -9.70 -16.81 6.29
N PHE A 178 -9.60 -15.96 7.29
CA PHE A 178 -8.88 -14.69 7.21
C PHE A 178 -7.53 -14.80 7.89
N TYR A 179 -6.50 -14.34 7.19
CA TYR A 179 -5.10 -14.40 7.64
C TYR A 179 -4.59 -13.00 7.91
N GLY A 180 -3.78 -12.86 8.94
CA GLY A 180 -3.23 -11.57 9.34
C GLY A 180 -1.99 -11.70 10.20
N THR A 181 -1.45 -10.54 10.60
CA THR A 181 -0.25 -10.45 11.42
C THR A 181 -0.45 -9.55 12.62
N THR A 182 0.37 -9.76 13.65
CA THR A 182 0.45 -8.88 14.82
C THR A 182 1.87 -8.33 14.96
N ILE A 183 2.03 -7.05 15.32
CA ILE A 183 3.37 -6.45 15.43
C ILE A 183 4.16 -6.99 16.63
N ALA A 184 3.46 -7.51 17.64
CA ALA A 184 4.06 -8.02 18.86
C ALA A 184 3.32 -9.28 19.35
N GLY A 185 3.80 -9.86 20.45
CA GLY A 185 3.28 -11.10 21.04
C GLY A 185 3.87 -12.36 20.39
N GLY A 186 3.32 -13.52 20.72
CA GLY A 186 3.89 -14.84 20.43
C GLY A 186 4.73 -15.42 21.57
N LYS A 187 5.61 -16.38 21.27
CA LYS A 187 6.56 -16.97 22.23
C LYS A 187 7.48 -15.88 22.81
N ILE A 188 7.31 -15.58 24.09
CA ILE A 188 8.19 -14.69 24.84
C ILE A 188 9.55 -15.40 25.00
N VAL A 189 10.55 -15.00 24.22
CA VAL A 189 11.94 -15.37 24.49
C VAL A 189 12.48 -14.34 25.48
N ARG A 190 13.08 -14.81 26.58
CA ARG A 190 13.86 -13.94 27.48
C ARG A 190 15.13 -13.52 26.74
N ASP A 191 15.02 -12.50 25.89
CA ASP A 191 16.20 -11.89 25.27
C ASP A 191 16.87 -10.91 26.25
N TYR A 192 18.19 -10.76 26.15
CA TYR A 192 19.12 -10.04 27.03
C TYR A 192 18.70 -8.59 27.39
N TYR A 193 17.76 -7.99 26.65
CA TYR A 193 17.25 -6.62 26.85
C TYR A 193 15.88 -6.51 27.55
N ALA A 194 15.32 -7.61 28.09
CA ALA A 194 14.13 -7.60 28.95
C ALA A 194 12.85 -6.92 28.39
N LEU A 195 12.72 -6.75 27.06
CA LEU A 195 11.48 -6.29 26.45
C LEU A 195 10.48 -7.46 26.44
N ARG A 196 9.40 -7.34 27.24
CA ARG A 196 8.35 -8.36 27.43
C ARG A 196 7.35 -8.47 26.28
N TYR A 197 7.79 -8.24 25.05
CA TYR A 197 6.91 -8.23 23.88
C TYR A 197 7.47 -9.23 22.87
N GLY A 198 6.71 -10.29 22.58
CA GLY A 198 7.08 -11.22 21.52
C GLY A 198 7.15 -10.49 20.17
N ARG A 199 7.77 -11.12 19.17
CA ARG A 199 8.16 -10.48 17.90
C ARG A 199 7.07 -10.46 16.83
N GLY A 200 5.84 -10.84 17.21
CA GLY A 200 4.69 -10.90 16.33
C GLY A 200 4.34 -12.32 15.91
N VAL A 201 3.10 -12.51 15.47
CA VAL A 201 2.61 -13.78 14.94
C VAL A 201 2.00 -13.60 13.56
N VAL A 202 1.96 -14.70 12.79
CA VAL A 202 0.97 -14.90 11.72
C VAL A 202 -0.17 -15.71 12.32
N PHE A 203 -1.41 -15.29 12.07
CA PHE A 203 -2.59 -15.99 12.54
C PHE A 203 -3.59 -16.24 11.41
N LYS A 204 -4.53 -17.15 11.65
CA LYS A 204 -5.78 -17.25 10.90
C LYS A 204 -6.98 -17.20 11.84
N VAL A 205 -8.09 -16.67 11.34
CA VAL A 205 -9.39 -16.64 12.02
C VAL A 205 -10.51 -16.97 11.03
N SER A 206 -11.41 -17.87 11.41
CA SER A 206 -12.58 -18.19 10.57
C SER A 206 -13.67 -17.11 10.68
N PRO A 207 -14.62 -17.03 9.73
CA PRO A 207 -15.83 -16.21 9.88
C PRO A 207 -16.62 -16.46 11.18
N SER A 208 -16.53 -17.66 11.76
CA SER A 208 -17.16 -18.04 13.03
C SER A 208 -16.30 -17.81 14.28
N GLY A 209 -15.14 -17.16 14.17
CA GLY A 209 -14.26 -16.83 15.31
C GLY A 209 -13.31 -17.94 15.79
N GLN A 210 -13.14 -19.04 15.04
CA GLN A 210 -12.08 -20.02 15.31
C GLN A 210 -10.71 -19.41 15.00
N PHE A 211 -9.92 -19.10 16.04
CA PHE A 211 -8.59 -18.52 15.93
C PHE A 211 -7.48 -19.59 15.95
N THR A 212 -6.42 -19.36 15.19
CA THR A 212 -5.20 -20.17 15.24
C THR A 212 -3.97 -19.30 15.04
N SER A 213 -3.01 -19.36 15.97
CA SER A 213 -1.66 -18.81 15.77
C SER A 213 -0.88 -19.79 14.90
N LEU A 214 -0.52 -19.37 13.69
CA LEU A 214 0.14 -20.20 12.68
C LEU A 214 1.66 -20.18 12.83
N TYR A 215 2.22 -19.01 13.16
CA TYR A 215 3.65 -18.83 13.26
C TYR A 215 4.00 -17.77 14.29
N THR A 216 5.12 -17.96 14.98
CA THR A 216 5.71 -16.95 15.87
C THR A 216 7.09 -16.58 15.35
N PHE A 217 7.29 -15.30 15.08
CA PHE A 217 8.57 -14.76 14.64
C PHE A 217 9.64 -14.75 15.73
N ASN A 218 10.90 -14.81 15.32
CA ASN A 218 12.09 -14.64 16.15
C ASN A 218 13.13 -13.77 15.41
N VAL A 219 14.17 -13.31 16.11
CA VAL A 219 15.14 -12.35 15.53
C VAL A 219 15.76 -12.81 14.19
N ILE A 220 15.87 -14.11 13.96
CA ILE A 220 16.52 -14.70 12.78
C ILE A 220 15.60 -14.64 11.56
N ASP A 221 14.31 -14.96 11.71
CA ASP A 221 13.36 -15.01 10.60
C ASP A 221 12.58 -13.72 10.38
N GLY A 222 12.52 -12.83 11.38
CA GLY A 222 11.92 -11.51 11.28
C GLY A 222 11.33 -11.01 12.60
N SER A 223 10.89 -9.76 12.62
CA SER A 223 10.19 -9.20 13.78
C SER A 223 9.33 -8.02 13.37
N GLN A 224 8.24 -7.83 14.12
CA GLN A 224 7.25 -6.79 13.87
C GLN A 224 6.66 -6.88 12.45
N PRO A 225 5.97 -7.98 12.10
CA PRO A 225 5.23 -8.11 10.85
C PRO A 225 4.04 -7.14 10.86
N ALA A 226 4.24 -5.96 10.30
CA ALA A 226 3.28 -4.86 10.39
C ALA A 226 2.48 -4.61 9.10
N ALA A 227 2.78 -5.36 8.05
CA ALA A 227 2.12 -5.27 6.77
C ALA A 227 1.13 -6.41 6.53
N GLY A 228 0.15 -6.18 5.67
CA GLY A 228 -0.80 -7.21 5.23
C GLY A 228 -0.10 -8.33 4.47
N LEU A 229 -0.65 -9.53 4.58
CA LEU A 229 -0.25 -10.65 3.74
C LEU A 229 -0.90 -10.53 2.36
N VAL A 230 -0.24 -11.04 1.33
CA VAL A 230 -0.83 -11.27 0.02
C VAL A 230 -0.92 -12.77 -0.25
N LEU A 231 -2.06 -13.22 -0.75
CA LEU A 231 -2.22 -14.59 -1.24
C LEU A 231 -1.64 -14.67 -2.65
N GLY A 232 -0.59 -15.47 -2.82
CA GLY A 232 0.00 -15.74 -4.12
C GLY A 232 -0.79 -16.77 -4.92
N ASN A 233 -0.61 -16.75 -6.25
CA ASN A 233 -1.20 -17.72 -7.18
C ASN A 233 -0.78 -19.18 -6.91
N ASP A 234 0.30 -19.39 -6.15
CA ASP A 234 0.77 -20.69 -5.71
C ASP A 234 0.07 -21.20 -4.43
N GLY A 235 -0.89 -20.44 -3.90
CA GLY A 235 -1.64 -20.75 -2.69
C GLY A 235 -0.91 -20.46 -1.38
N ASN A 236 0.29 -19.86 -1.43
CA ASN A 236 1.02 -19.43 -0.24
C ASN A 236 0.73 -17.96 0.08
N PHE A 237 0.87 -17.59 1.35
CA PHE A 237 0.83 -16.20 1.77
C PHE A 237 2.23 -15.62 1.80
N TYR A 238 2.38 -14.37 1.39
CA TYR A 238 3.63 -13.64 1.37
C TYR A 238 3.51 -12.38 2.21
N GLY A 239 4.58 -12.03 2.91
CA GLY A 239 4.59 -10.87 3.79
C GLY A 239 5.99 -10.37 4.09
N THR A 240 6.03 -9.28 4.85
CA THR A 240 7.26 -8.58 5.23
C THR A 240 7.33 -8.37 6.74
N THR A 241 8.54 -8.19 7.26
CA THR A 241 8.77 -7.79 8.66
C THR A 241 9.57 -6.49 8.72
N ARG A 242 9.24 -5.60 9.66
CA ARG A 242 9.94 -4.30 9.80
C ARG A 242 11.39 -4.45 10.24
N GLY A 243 11.69 -5.46 11.05
CA GLY A 243 13.04 -5.71 11.55
C GLY A 243 13.34 -7.19 11.67
N GLY A 244 14.48 -7.54 12.26
CA GLY A 244 14.99 -8.92 12.32
C GLY A 244 15.71 -9.31 11.02
N GLY A 245 15.98 -10.59 10.83
CA GLY A 245 16.86 -11.05 9.76
C GLY A 245 18.34 -10.86 10.08
N ALA A 246 19.22 -11.21 9.15
CA ALA A 246 20.67 -11.26 9.34
C ALA A 246 21.27 -9.90 9.76
N SER A 247 20.73 -8.80 9.24
CA SER A 247 21.18 -7.42 9.55
C SER A 247 20.20 -6.64 10.42
N GLY A 248 19.10 -7.27 10.88
CA GLY A 248 18.07 -6.58 11.65
C GLY A 248 17.15 -5.66 10.85
N ALA A 249 17.35 -5.53 9.52
CA ALA A 249 16.65 -4.60 8.64
C ALA A 249 15.28 -5.09 8.10
N GLY A 250 14.86 -6.30 8.49
CA GLY A 250 13.61 -6.90 8.06
C GLY A 250 13.78 -8.02 7.04
N THR A 251 12.71 -8.79 6.84
CA THR A 251 12.69 -9.94 5.93
C THR A 251 11.47 -9.92 5.01
N ILE A 252 11.57 -10.65 3.91
CA ILE A 252 10.45 -11.10 3.10
C ILE A 252 10.29 -12.59 3.35
N PHE A 253 9.06 -13.04 3.61
CA PHE A 253 8.77 -14.43 3.87
C PHE A 253 7.58 -14.92 3.04
N LYS A 254 7.51 -16.24 2.87
CA LYS A 254 6.29 -16.96 2.48
C LYS A 254 5.88 -17.93 3.57
N ILE A 255 4.59 -18.17 3.70
CA ILE A 255 4.02 -19.07 4.69
C ILE A 255 2.84 -19.86 4.10
N LYS A 256 2.79 -21.14 4.43
CA LYS A 256 1.69 -22.05 4.09
C LYS A 256 0.55 -21.96 5.11
N THR A 257 -0.63 -22.46 4.74
CA THR A 257 -1.79 -22.57 5.64
C THR A 257 -1.58 -23.51 6.84
N ASP A 258 -0.56 -24.38 6.78
CA ASP A 258 -0.11 -25.26 7.86
C ASP A 258 0.89 -24.60 8.84
N GLY A 259 1.29 -23.35 8.57
CA GLY A 259 2.25 -22.60 9.39
C GLY A 259 3.72 -22.75 8.97
N THR A 260 4.02 -23.53 7.93
CA THR A 260 5.40 -23.66 7.42
C THR A 260 5.86 -22.34 6.81
N LEU A 261 6.80 -21.65 7.49
CA LEU A 261 7.39 -20.39 7.03
C LEU A 261 8.72 -20.63 6.30
N THR A 262 8.98 -19.83 5.27
CA THR A 262 10.26 -19.76 4.57
C THR A 262 10.64 -18.29 4.40
N THR A 263 11.78 -17.88 4.95
CA THR A 263 12.38 -16.59 4.65
C THR A 263 12.91 -16.61 3.22
N LEU A 264 12.41 -15.70 2.38
CA LEU A 264 12.82 -15.55 0.99
C LEU A 264 13.98 -14.58 0.85
N TYR A 265 14.00 -13.53 1.68
CA TYR A 265 15.03 -12.51 1.62
C TYR A 265 15.23 -11.87 3.00
N SER A 266 16.47 -11.48 3.30
CA SER A 266 16.82 -10.67 4.46
C SER A 266 17.49 -9.42 3.96
N PHE A 267 16.91 -8.26 4.26
CA PHE A 267 17.50 -6.99 3.89
C PHE A 267 18.78 -6.73 4.68
N SER A 268 19.68 -5.94 4.08
CA SER A 268 20.99 -5.58 4.62
C SER A 268 21.04 -4.16 5.19
N GLY A 269 20.03 -3.34 4.91
CA GLY A 269 19.99 -1.91 5.22
C GLY A 269 20.13 -1.06 3.96
N PRO A 270 21.29 -1.10 3.25
CA PRO A 270 21.48 -0.35 2.01
C PRO A 270 20.51 -0.72 0.88
N ASP A 271 20.13 -1.98 0.74
CA ASP A 271 19.16 -2.49 -0.23
C ASP A 271 17.69 -2.35 0.23
N GLY A 272 17.49 -1.88 1.46
CA GLY A 272 16.18 -1.72 2.08
C GLY A 272 16.26 -1.81 3.60
N ASP A 273 15.44 -1.03 4.29
CA ASP A 273 15.28 -1.10 5.75
C ASP A 273 13.86 -0.68 6.15
N PHE A 274 13.45 -1.13 7.34
CA PHE A 274 12.17 -0.82 7.96
C PHE A 274 10.98 -1.06 7.02
N VAL A 275 10.85 -2.31 6.57
CA VAL A 275 9.86 -2.69 5.56
C VAL A 275 8.46 -2.66 6.17
N GLN A 276 7.73 -1.57 5.93
CA GLN A 276 6.36 -1.38 6.41
C GLN A 276 5.29 -1.76 5.38
N SER A 277 5.69 -1.92 4.12
CA SER A 277 4.77 -2.21 3.02
C SER A 277 4.43 -3.70 2.93
N GLY A 278 3.19 -3.98 2.53
CA GLY A 278 2.82 -5.31 2.06
C GLY A 278 3.28 -5.51 0.63
N LEU A 279 3.13 -6.73 0.14
CA LEU A 279 3.48 -7.08 -1.23
C LEU A 279 2.24 -7.09 -2.13
N VAL A 280 2.44 -6.83 -3.41
CA VAL A 280 1.47 -7.13 -4.47
C VAL A 280 2.09 -8.13 -5.43
N GLN A 281 1.33 -9.16 -5.82
CA GLN A 281 1.78 -10.05 -6.89
C GLN A 281 1.41 -9.42 -8.24
N GLY A 282 2.40 -9.20 -9.10
CA GLY A 282 2.18 -8.75 -10.46
C GLY A 282 1.74 -9.88 -11.38
N ASN A 283 1.20 -9.50 -12.55
CA ASN A 283 0.83 -10.43 -13.62
C ASN A 283 2.01 -11.27 -14.15
N ASP A 284 3.25 -10.84 -13.91
CA ASP A 284 4.46 -11.60 -14.25
C ASP A 284 4.79 -12.69 -13.20
N GLY A 285 3.98 -12.83 -12.15
CA GLY A 285 4.13 -13.79 -11.07
C GLY A 285 5.10 -13.38 -9.97
N ASN A 286 5.80 -12.24 -10.12
CA ASN A 286 6.71 -11.72 -9.10
C ASN A 286 5.97 -10.84 -8.09
N PHE A 287 6.59 -10.64 -6.94
CA PHE A 287 6.06 -9.76 -5.89
C PHE A 287 6.78 -8.42 -5.90
N TYR A 288 6.03 -7.36 -5.63
CA TYR A 288 6.53 -5.99 -5.65
C TYR A 288 6.19 -5.33 -4.32
N GLY A 289 7.09 -4.47 -3.85
CA GLY A 289 6.95 -3.77 -2.60
C GLY A 289 7.89 -2.58 -2.49
N THR A 290 7.84 -1.92 -1.34
CA THR A 290 8.64 -0.74 -1.04
C THR A 290 9.36 -0.87 0.29
N THR A 291 10.50 -0.20 0.43
CA THR A 291 11.18 -0.07 1.73
C THR A 291 11.14 1.38 2.18
N PHE A 292 10.82 1.62 3.45
CA PHE A 292 10.69 2.98 3.97
C PHE A 292 12.06 3.66 4.06
N TYR A 293 13.09 2.89 4.41
CA TYR A 293 14.49 3.30 4.47
C TYR A 293 15.35 2.41 3.56
N GLY A 294 16.65 2.68 3.51
CA GLY A 294 17.60 2.14 2.55
C GLY A 294 17.67 2.94 1.25
N GLY A 295 18.36 2.40 0.24
CA GLY A 295 18.63 3.10 -1.01
C GLY A 295 19.53 4.33 -0.84
N ALA A 296 19.58 5.16 -1.88
CA ALA A 296 20.26 6.44 -1.89
C ALA A 296 19.73 7.34 -0.77
N GLU A 297 20.66 7.91 0.00
CA GLU A 297 20.36 8.86 1.09
C GLU A 297 19.32 8.35 2.10
N ASN A 298 19.19 7.02 2.25
CA ASN A 298 18.22 6.37 3.14
C ASN A 298 16.75 6.77 2.85
N SER A 299 16.44 7.09 1.59
CA SER A 299 15.13 7.62 1.17
C SER A 299 14.13 6.55 0.71
N GLY A 300 14.51 5.27 0.79
CA GLY A 300 13.66 4.12 0.48
C GLY A 300 13.78 3.64 -0.97
N THR A 301 13.21 2.47 -1.23
CA THR A 301 13.30 1.80 -2.53
C THR A 301 11.96 1.26 -3.01
N VAL A 302 11.86 1.01 -4.32
CA VAL A 302 10.88 0.09 -4.90
C VAL A 302 11.64 -1.17 -5.33
N PHE A 303 11.14 -2.34 -4.99
CA PHE A 303 11.77 -3.62 -5.35
C PHE A 303 10.78 -4.59 -5.98
N LYS A 304 11.35 -5.57 -6.70
CA LYS A 304 10.71 -6.79 -7.15
C LYS A 304 11.41 -7.98 -6.50
N ILE A 305 10.67 -9.04 -6.19
CA ILE A 305 11.20 -10.32 -5.73
C ILE A 305 10.50 -11.48 -6.41
N THR A 306 11.27 -12.48 -6.84
CA THR A 306 10.70 -13.71 -7.39
C THR A 306 10.13 -14.60 -6.28
N PRO A 307 9.20 -15.53 -6.55
CA PRO A 307 8.75 -16.53 -5.57
C PRO A 307 9.87 -17.42 -5.01
N SER A 308 11.03 -17.46 -5.69
CA SER A 308 12.24 -18.16 -5.28
C SER A 308 13.22 -17.31 -4.45
N GLY A 309 12.91 -16.03 -4.20
CA GLY A 309 13.69 -15.16 -3.32
C GLY A 309 14.75 -14.29 -4.00
N VAL A 310 14.70 -14.11 -5.32
CA VAL A 310 15.65 -13.22 -6.02
C VAL A 310 15.11 -11.79 -5.99
N LEU A 311 15.73 -10.93 -5.18
CA LEU A 311 15.39 -9.50 -5.08
C LEU A 311 16.05 -8.69 -6.20
N THR A 312 15.34 -7.70 -6.72
CA THR A 312 15.84 -6.68 -7.64
C THR A 312 15.30 -5.32 -7.23
N THR A 313 16.19 -4.38 -6.92
CA THR A 313 15.80 -2.98 -6.72
C THR A 313 15.44 -2.37 -8.06
N LEU A 314 14.21 -1.88 -8.20
CA LEU A 314 13.70 -1.25 -9.41
C LEU A 314 13.96 0.26 -9.40
N HIS A 315 13.81 0.88 -8.24
CA HIS A 315 14.06 2.31 -8.05
C HIS A 315 14.62 2.59 -6.67
N SER A 316 15.48 3.60 -6.59
CA SER A 316 15.96 4.15 -5.34
C SER A 316 15.59 5.63 -5.29
N PHE A 317 14.77 6.01 -4.32
CA PHE A 317 14.49 7.42 -4.08
C PHE A 317 15.73 8.13 -3.54
N ALA A 318 15.80 9.45 -3.70
CA ALA A 318 16.83 10.30 -3.13
C ALA A 318 16.21 11.62 -2.64
N ASN A 319 16.66 12.14 -1.52
CA ASN A 319 16.12 13.38 -0.95
C ASN A 319 16.63 14.62 -1.67
N ASN A 320 17.77 14.50 -2.37
CA ASN A 320 18.30 15.55 -3.24
C ASN A 320 17.45 15.80 -4.50
N ASN A 321 16.62 14.83 -4.91
CA ASN A 321 15.65 14.95 -5.99
C ASN A 321 14.24 15.07 -5.39
N MET A 322 13.95 16.25 -4.84
CA MET A 322 12.70 16.50 -4.12
C MET A 322 11.42 16.32 -4.96
N VAL A 323 11.50 16.12 -6.28
CA VAL A 323 10.33 15.98 -7.16
C VAL A 323 9.67 14.59 -7.06
N GLU A 324 10.45 13.54 -6.84
CA GLU A 324 9.93 12.15 -6.82
C GLU A 324 9.18 11.81 -5.53
N GLY A 325 9.52 12.50 -4.44
CA GLY A 325 9.11 12.09 -3.11
C GLY A 325 10.12 11.16 -2.44
N CYS A 326 9.89 10.84 -1.16
CA CYS A 326 10.77 9.98 -0.37
C CYS A 326 10.00 9.20 0.71
N ASN A 327 10.61 8.11 1.17
CA ASN A 327 10.09 7.19 2.18
C ASN A 327 8.70 6.62 1.80
N PRO A 328 8.62 5.77 0.76
CA PRO A 328 7.40 5.04 0.45
C PRO A 328 7.04 4.10 1.61
N ALA A 329 5.81 4.22 2.13
CA ALA A 329 5.35 3.48 3.31
C ALA A 329 4.36 2.36 2.97
N ALA A 330 3.68 2.48 1.83
CA ALA A 330 2.54 1.64 1.47
C ALA A 330 2.90 0.50 0.52
N SER A 331 2.04 -0.52 0.50
CA SER A 331 1.98 -1.50 -0.59
C SER A 331 1.68 -0.81 -1.93
N LEU A 332 2.21 -1.38 -3.00
CA LEU A 332 1.86 -0.97 -4.37
C LEU A 332 0.54 -1.63 -4.81
N ILE A 333 -0.06 -1.08 -5.85
CA ILE A 333 -1.11 -1.75 -6.64
C ILE A 333 -0.64 -1.86 -8.09
N GLN A 334 -0.89 -2.99 -8.75
CA GLN A 334 -0.75 -3.08 -10.20
C GLN A 334 -2.03 -2.57 -10.85
N GLY A 335 -1.92 -1.54 -11.68
CA GLY A 335 -3.02 -1.03 -12.48
C GLY A 335 -3.33 -1.93 -13.69
N LEU A 336 -4.49 -1.69 -14.31
CA LEU A 336 -4.91 -2.38 -15.54
C LEU A 336 -3.95 -2.18 -16.72
N ASP A 337 -3.13 -1.13 -16.68
CA ASP A 337 -2.09 -0.84 -17.67
C ASP A 337 -0.80 -1.65 -17.44
N GLY A 338 -0.77 -2.51 -16.42
CA GLY A 338 0.37 -3.36 -16.05
C GLY A 338 1.45 -2.66 -15.24
N ASN A 339 1.33 -1.35 -14.97
CA ASN A 339 2.28 -0.60 -14.16
C ASN A 339 1.89 -0.60 -12.68
N PHE A 340 2.84 -0.28 -11.82
CA PHE A 340 2.63 -0.23 -10.38
C PHE A 340 2.47 1.20 -9.91
N TYR A 341 1.56 1.41 -8.95
CA TYR A 341 1.25 2.71 -8.40
C TYR A 341 1.44 2.70 -6.89
N GLY A 342 1.98 3.79 -6.37
CA GLY A 342 2.30 3.90 -4.96
C GLY A 342 2.38 5.35 -4.49
N THR A 343 2.67 5.50 -3.21
CA THR A 343 2.74 6.79 -2.54
C THR A 343 4.07 6.94 -1.81
N THR A 344 4.61 8.16 -1.76
CA THR A 344 5.70 8.52 -0.87
C THR A 344 5.19 9.39 0.25
N ARG A 345 5.61 9.12 1.49
CA ARG A 345 5.10 9.85 2.65
C ARG A 345 5.59 11.29 2.69
N TYR A 346 6.83 11.51 2.27
CA TYR A 346 7.54 12.78 2.43
C TYR A 346 8.15 13.25 1.10
N CYS A 347 8.85 14.39 1.18
CA CYS A 347 9.39 15.11 0.03
C CYS A 347 8.28 15.43 -0.99
N GLY A 348 8.61 15.58 -2.27
CA GLY A 348 7.71 16.16 -3.27
C GLY A 348 7.91 17.68 -3.35
N ALA A 349 7.44 18.28 -4.45
CA ALA A 349 7.60 19.71 -4.74
C ALA A 349 7.12 20.63 -3.59
N ASN A 350 6.15 20.16 -2.79
CA ASN A 350 5.62 20.91 -1.63
C ASN A 350 5.87 20.21 -0.28
N SER A 351 6.75 19.20 -0.23
CA SER A 351 7.01 18.40 0.98
C SER A 351 5.77 17.69 1.56
N GLY A 352 4.75 17.46 0.73
CA GLY A 352 3.49 16.81 1.13
C GLY A 352 3.44 15.30 0.87
N GLY A 353 4.46 14.74 0.22
CA GLY A 353 4.43 13.41 -0.38
C GLY A 353 3.94 13.42 -1.83
N THR A 354 4.07 12.28 -2.52
CA THR A 354 3.68 12.12 -3.93
C THR A 354 2.82 10.89 -4.16
N VAL A 355 2.13 10.88 -5.29
CA VAL A 355 1.66 9.65 -5.95
C VAL A 355 2.56 9.40 -7.15
N PHE A 356 3.06 8.18 -7.30
CA PHE A 356 3.92 7.79 -8.42
C PHE A 356 3.39 6.56 -9.14
N LYS A 357 3.84 6.43 -10.40
CA LYS A 357 3.73 5.25 -11.25
C LYS A 357 5.14 4.71 -11.50
N ILE A 358 5.31 3.41 -11.54
CA ILE A 358 6.56 2.76 -11.91
C ILE A 358 6.29 1.57 -12.83
N THR A 359 7.07 1.47 -13.92
CA THR A 359 6.96 0.32 -14.82
C THR A 359 7.58 -0.94 -14.19
N PRO A 360 7.23 -2.16 -14.65
CA PRO A 360 7.89 -3.38 -14.21
C PRO A 360 9.42 -3.39 -14.46
N SER A 361 9.91 -2.52 -15.34
CA SER A 361 11.33 -2.33 -15.63
C SER A 361 12.01 -1.22 -14.80
N GLY A 362 11.28 -0.56 -13.91
CA GLY A 362 11.83 0.44 -12.97
C GLY A 362 11.81 1.89 -13.43
N VAL A 363 11.05 2.23 -14.49
CA VAL A 363 10.91 3.64 -14.90
C VAL A 363 9.84 4.30 -14.03
N LEU A 364 10.26 5.22 -13.14
CA LEU A 364 9.38 5.96 -12.24
C LEU A 364 8.88 7.26 -12.88
N SER A 365 7.62 7.60 -12.59
CA SER A 365 6.99 8.87 -12.97
C SER A 365 6.16 9.39 -11.80
N THR A 366 6.42 10.63 -11.37
CA THR A 366 5.57 11.32 -10.40
C THR A 366 4.29 11.75 -11.09
N LEU A 367 3.14 11.28 -10.59
CA LEU A 367 1.82 11.63 -11.10
C LEU A 367 1.24 12.85 -10.39
N TYR A 368 1.52 13.00 -9.09
CA TYR A 368 0.99 14.09 -8.29
C TYR A 368 1.90 14.40 -7.11
N SER A 369 2.02 15.68 -6.74
CA SER A 369 2.70 16.14 -5.53
C SER A 369 1.72 16.92 -4.67
N PHE A 370 1.42 16.42 -3.48
CA PHE A 370 0.48 17.05 -2.55
C PHE A 370 0.98 18.43 -2.13
N THR A 371 0.06 19.40 -2.04
CA THR A 371 0.31 20.81 -1.72
C THR A 371 0.30 21.09 -0.22
N ARG A 372 -0.08 20.09 0.60
CA ARG A 372 -0.34 20.24 2.05
C ARG A 372 -1.53 21.18 2.34
N GLY A 373 -2.36 21.42 1.34
CA GLY A 373 -3.58 22.21 1.42
C GLY A 373 -4.81 21.31 1.55
N LEU A 374 -5.84 21.63 0.78
CA LEU A 374 -7.11 20.90 0.72
C LEU A 374 -6.98 19.49 0.11
N ASP A 375 -5.89 19.21 -0.60
CA ASP A 375 -5.57 17.92 -1.18
C ASP A 375 -4.95 16.94 -0.17
N GLY A 376 -4.49 17.43 0.98
CA GLY A 376 -3.92 16.60 2.03
C GLY A 376 -2.38 16.53 2.00
N CYS A 377 -1.82 15.72 2.89
CA CYS A 377 -0.38 15.46 2.99
C CYS A 377 -0.10 14.16 3.77
N ASN A 378 1.13 13.65 3.64
CA ASN A 378 1.56 12.38 4.20
C ASN A 378 0.67 11.22 3.71
N PRO A 379 0.61 10.95 2.40
CA PRO A 379 -0.04 9.73 1.91
C PRO A 379 0.76 8.52 2.40
N VAL A 380 0.14 7.72 3.28
CA VAL A 380 0.77 6.55 3.91
C VAL A 380 0.09 5.24 3.51
N ALA A 381 -1.08 5.34 2.89
CA ALA A 381 -1.89 4.23 2.46
C ALA A 381 -1.56 3.79 1.03
N SER A 382 -1.85 2.52 0.73
CA SER A 382 -1.86 2.02 -0.64
C SER A 382 -2.98 2.68 -1.44
N LEU A 383 -2.93 2.57 -2.76
CA LEU A 383 -4.03 2.95 -3.63
C LEU A 383 -4.90 1.73 -3.95
N ILE A 384 -6.16 1.98 -4.30
CA ILE A 384 -6.97 1.03 -5.07
C ILE A 384 -7.27 1.62 -6.44
N GLN A 385 -7.38 0.77 -7.45
CA GLN A 385 -7.98 1.16 -8.72
C GLN A 385 -9.43 0.68 -8.69
N ALA A 386 -10.36 1.63 -8.73
CA ALA A 386 -11.79 1.32 -8.67
C ALA A 386 -12.33 0.92 -10.05
N SER A 387 -13.58 0.47 -10.09
CA SER A 387 -14.29 0.07 -11.30
C SER A 387 -14.41 1.17 -12.37
N ASP A 388 -14.22 2.43 -12.00
CA ASP A 388 -14.22 3.57 -12.93
C ASP A 388 -12.83 3.85 -13.55
N GLY A 389 -11.85 2.98 -13.28
CA GLY A 389 -10.47 3.08 -13.76
C GLY A 389 -9.59 4.08 -12.99
N SER A 390 -10.17 4.87 -12.08
CA SER A 390 -9.44 5.87 -11.30
C SER A 390 -8.82 5.25 -10.05
N PHE A 391 -7.76 5.89 -9.56
CA PHE A 391 -7.10 5.49 -8.32
C PHE A 391 -7.70 6.25 -7.13
N TYR A 392 -7.86 5.57 -6.01
CA TYR A 392 -8.38 6.14 -4.77
C TYR A 392 -7.39 5.88 -3.64
N GLY A 393 -7.26 6.86 -2.75
CA GLY A 393 -6.35 6.78 -1.63
C GLY A 393 -6.70 7.78 -0.55
N THR A 394 -5.87 7.79 0.50
CA THR A 394 -6.04 8.66 1.65
C THR A 394 -4.75 9.40 1.96
N THR A 395 -4.88 10.59 2.54
CA THR A 395 -3.76 11.29 3.18
C THR A 395 -3.95 11.26 4.68
N TYR A 396 -2.89 10.99 5.43
CA TYR A 396 -2.96 10.91 6.88
C TYR A 396 -3.30 12.25 7.53
N ALA A 397 -2.80 13.34 6.96
CA ALA A 397 -2.96 14.69 7.50
C ALA A 397 -3.29 15.69 6.38
N CYS A 398 -3.30 16.96 6.74
CA CYS A 398 -3.76 18.13 5.97
C CYS A 398 -5.24 17.99 5.59
N GLY A 399 -5.71 18.78 4.63
CA GLY A 399 -7.12 18.79 4.20
C GLY A 399 -7.94 19.96 4.74
N THR A 400 -7.58 20.61 5.85
CA THR A 400 -8.28 21.81 6.34
C THR A 400 -7.35 23.02 6.43
N PRO A 401 -7.77 24.22 5.97
CA PRO A 401 -7.11 25.46 6.30
C PRO A 401 -7.76 26.02 7.56
N ASN A 402 -7.22 25.81 8.77
CA ASN A 402 -7.28 26.85 9.81
C ASN A 402 -6.46 26.64 11.10
N SER A 403 -5.59 27.64 11.35
CA SER A 403 -5.36 28.43 12.58
C SER A 403 -5.05 27.74 13.92
N GLY A 404 -4.43 26.58 13.93
CA GLY A 404 -3.87 25.97 15.14
C GLY A 404 -2.77 24.98 14.77
N THR A 405 -1.95 24.58 15.72
CA THR A 405 -0.76 23.71 15.54
C THR A 405 -1.03 22.33 14.93
N ASN A 406 -2.28 22.00 14.56
CA ASN A 406 -2.67 20.75 13.91
C ASN A 406 -2.78 20.93 12.40
N LEU A 407 -1.99 20.16 11.67
CA LEU A 407 -1.98 20.10 10.21
C LEU A 407 -3.25 19.42 9.64
N GLY A 408 -4.47 19.58 10.17
CA GLY A 408 -5.67 18.88 9.68
C GLY A 408 -5.74 17.36 9.96
N PHE A 409 -6.86 16.72 9.60
CA PHE A 409 -7.19 15.32 9.98
C PHE A 409 -7.18 14.31 8.82
N GLY A 410 -6.69 14.71 7.64
CA GLY A 410 -6.54 13.85 6.48
C GLY A 410 -7.69 13.97 5.47
N THR A 411 -7.49 13.33 4.32
CA THR A 411 -8.45 13.36 3.20
C THR A 411 -8.65 11.98 2.60
N VAL A 412 -9.74 11.84 1.83
CA VAL A 412 -9.90 10.79 0.81
C VAL A 412 -9.85 11.48 -0.55
N PHE A 413 -9.05 10.96 -1.48
CA PHE A 413 -8.88 11.53 -2.82
C PHE A 413 -9.13 10.50 -3.91
N LYS A 414 -9.45 11.02 -5.10
CA LYS A 414 -9.49 10.33 -6.38
C LYS A 414 -8.40 10.91 -7.28
N LEU A 415 -7.65 10.04 -7.97
CA LEU A 415 -6.66 10.38 -8.97
C LEU A 415 -7.06 9.75 -10.30
N THR A 416 -7.30 10.59 -11.30
CA THR A 416 -7.53 10.15 -12.68
C THR A 416 -6.22 10.26 -13.45
N VAL A 417 -5.78 9.15 -14.03
CA VAL A 417 -4.62 9.05 -14.92
C VAL A 417 -5.15 8.93 -16.36
N PRO A 418 -4.53 9.57 -17.37
CA PRO A 418 -4.97 9.49 -18.76
C PRO A 418 -5.04 8.07 -19.34
#